data_AF-A0A7C3LN30-F1
#
_entry.id   AF-A0A7C3LN30-F1
#
_cell.length_a   1.000
_cell.length_b   1.000
_cell.length_c   1.000
_cell.angle_alpha   90.00
_cell.angle_beta   90.00
_cell.angle_gamma   90.00
#
_symmetry.space_group_name_H-M   'P 1'
#
loop_
_entity.id
_entity.type
_entity.pdbx_description
1 polymer ?
#
loop_
_entity_poly.entity_id
_entity_poly.type
_entity_poly.pdbx_seq_one_letter_code
_entity_poly.pdbx_strand_id
1 'polypeptide(L)'
;MDLRRLLLFFGFSVYFLFMGCDAAQSKNVPTSFNKENFADIIKYATGNYIDPGSINTDKGYIAAAEAAVHALPYSLYLYPTSYFQEREKILAPEKIIPGKVISIDPQNRYVILVPDYDAYDKKVQAYIDQEKKRKKTLSPQEKTKEFENLRKRSQEEQKALEAAWKATNFGVADFERVVEWLETNKADYLKLPPHYKGENPYAEEPFGSHHIWFAAINGFLQSMDPHSGVVDTESWDKMLKESENNSFEGIGAMLRGGGNSEVIVETPLANSPALKAGL
;
A
#
# COMPACT_ATOMS: atom_id res chain seq x y z
N MET A 1 18.65 -22.33 -7.09
CA MET A 1 17.97 -21.01 -7.10
C MET A 1 17.39 -20.78 -5.71
N ASP A 2 17.77 -19.68 -5.07
CA ASP A 2 17.63 -19.44 -3.63
C ASP A 2 16.15 -19.27 -3.21
N LEU A 3 15.68 -20.14 -2.30
CA LEU A 3 14.28 -20.26 -1.84
C LEU A 3 13.81 -19.09 -0.96
N ARG A 4 14.62 -18.03 -0.87
CA ARG A 4 14.45 -16.86 0.01
C ARG A 4 13.59 -15.73 -0.58
N ARG A 5 13.22 -15.79 -1.86
CA ARG A 5 12.47 -14.71 -2.55
C ARG A 5 10.96 -14.96 -2.77
N LEU A 6 10.41 -16.10 -2.34
CA LEU A 6 9.05 -16.53 -2.73
C LEU A 6 7.94 -16.25 -1.71
N LEU A 7 8.10 -15.32 -0.75
CA LEU A 7 7.21 -15.27 0.42
C LEU A 7 6.68 -13.88 0.83
N LEU A 8 6.55 -12.93 -0.09
CA LEU A 8 6.08 -11.58 0.25
C LEU A 8 5.02 -10.98 -0.70
N PHE A 9 4.18 -11.80 -1.31
CA PHE A 9 3.00 -11.28 -2.01
C PHE A 9 1.78 -12.16 -1.73
N PHE A 10 1.13 -11.93 -0.58
CA PHE A 10 -0.14 -12.53 -0.23
C PHE A 10 -1.12 -11.44 0.21
N GLY A 11 -2.25 -11.36 -0.49
CA GLY A 11 -3.41 -10.55 -0.11
C GLY A 11 -3.63 -9.30 -0.96
N PHE A 12 -4.17 -9.46 -2.17
CA PHE A 12 -4.90 -8.39 -2.85
C PHE A 12 -6.16 -8.07 -2.02
N SER A 13 -6.05 -7.11 -1.10
CA SER A 13 -6.97 -5.97 -1.16
C SER A 13 -6.59 -5.22 -2.43
N VAL A 14 -7.54 -4.92 -3.30
CA VAL A 14 -7.33 -4.08 -4.51
C VAL A 14 -7.03 -2.60 -4.12
N TYR A 15 -6.43 -2.38 -2.95
CA TYR A 15 -5.85 -1.12 -2.49
C TYR A 15 -4.50 -1.27 -1.77
N PHE A 16 -3.92 -2.47 -1.65
CA PHE A 16 -2.71 -2.67 -0.84
C PHE A 16 -1.66 -3.62 -1.45
N LEU A 17 -1.46 -3.56 -2.76
CA LEU A 17 -0.41 -4.33 -3.44
C LEU A 17 0.99 -3.73 -3.39
N PHE A 18 1.36 -3.10 -2.27
CA PHE A 18 2.75 -2.81 -1.92
C PHE A 18 2.90 -2.84 -0.39
N MET A 19 2.62 -4.00 0.22
CA MET A 19 3.03 -4.31 1.61
C MET A 19 4.35 -5.09 1.64
N GLY A 20 5.33 -4.60 0.88
CA GLY A 20 6.73 -4.64 1.31
C GLY A 20 7.02 -3.36 2.06
N CYS A 21 8.07 -3.32 2.87
CA CYS A 21 8.60 -2.07 3.41
C CYS A 21 9.12 -1.21 2.24
N ASP A 22 8.24 -0.55 1.49
CA ASP A 22 8.57 0.45 0.49
C ASP A 22 8.31 1.81 1.13
N ALA A 23 9.34 2.35 1.78
CA ALA A 23 9.41 3.79 1.97
C ALA A 23 9.33 4.42 0.56
N ALA A 24 8.39 5.36 0.39
CA ALA A 24 7.95 6.00 -0.85
C ALA A 24 8.64 5.51 -2.13
N GLN A 25 7.89 4.83 -3.00
CA GLN A 25 8.37 4.38 -4.32
C GLN A 25 8.92 5.51 -5.20
N SER A 26 8.66 6.76 -4.84
CA SER A 26 9.09 7.94 -5.57
C SER A 26 10.17 8.68 -4.80
N LYS A 27 11.41 8.52 -5.27
CA LYS A 27 12.61 9.13 -4.68
C LYS A 27 12.79 10.59 -5.11
N ASN A 28 12.50 10.90 -6.37
CA ASN A 28 12.77 12.21 -6.97
C ASN A 28 11.48 13.00 -7.20
N VAL A 29 10.86 13.40 -6.09
CA VAL A 29 9.67 14.25 -6.12
C VAL A 29 10.09 15.73 -6.07
N PRO A 30 9.66 16.60 -7.01
CA PRO A 30 10.02 18.00 -6.98
C PRO A 30 9.69 18.66 -5.64
N THR A 31 10.64 19.39 -5.05
CA THR A 31 10.45 20.07 -3.76
C THR A 31 9.37 21.16 -3.79
N SER A 32 9.03 21.64 -5.00
CA SER A 32 7.90 22.53 -5.26
C SER A 32 6.54 21.83 -5.21
N PHE A 33 6.48 20.50 -5.22
CA PHE A 33 5.22 19.75 -5.18
C PHE A 33 4.52 19.96 -3.83
N ASN A 34 3.31 20.51 -3.85
CA ASN A 34 2.64 20.98 -2.65
C ASN A 34 1.10 20.83 -2.71
N LYS A 35 0.40 21.47 -1.76
CA LYS A 35 -1.06 21.51 -1.68
C LYS A 35 -1.73 22.04 -2.95
N GLU A 36 -1.17 23.08 -3.58
CA GLU A 36 -1.73 23.64 -4.81
C GLU A 36 -1.66 22.62 -5.95
N ASN A 37 -0.52 21.94 -6.12
CA ASN A 37 -0.39 20.87 -7.12
C ASN A 37 -1.40 19.75 -6.88
N PHE A 38 -1.54 19.30 -5.63
CA PHE A 38 -2.54 18.29 -5.25
C PHE A 38 -3.96 18.71 -5.68
N ALA A 39 -4.37 19.94 -5.36
CA ALA A 39 -5.69 20.45 -5.69
C ALA A 39 -5.90 20.58 -7.21
N ASP A 40 -4.90 21.09 -7.94
CA ASP A 40 -4.97 21.27 -9.39
C ASP A 40 -5.04 19.93 -10.12
N ILE A 41 -4.29 18.91 -9.67
CA ILE A 41 -4.32 17.57 -10.27
C ILE A 41 -5.67 16.90 -10.02
N ILE A 42 -6.24 17.00 -8.81
CA ILE A 42 -7.60 16.48 -8.56
C ILE A 42 -8.61 17.18 -9.46
N LYS A 43 -8.55 18.50 -9.56
CA LYS A 43 -9.46 19.28 -10.42
C LYS A 43 -9.34 18.86 -11.88
N TYR A 44 -8.11 18.69 -12.37
CA TYR A 44 -7.86 18.21 -13.72
C TYR A 44 -8.38 16.79 -13.92
N ALA A 45 -8.02 15.85 -13.04
CA ALA A 45 -8.39 14.44 -13.16
C ALA A 45 -9.90 14.25 -13.14
N THR A 46 -10.58 14.84 -12.15
CA THR A 46 -12.04 14.77 -12.01
C THR A 46 -12.79 15.45 -13.15
N GLY A 47 -12.29 16.58 -13.66
CA GLY A 47 -12.87 17.31 -14.78
C GLY A 47 -12.71 16.63 -16.14
N ASN A 48 -11.71 15.76 -16.29
CA ASN A 48 -11.44 15.01 -17.52
C ASN A 48 -11.78 13.53 -17.41
N TYR A 49 -12.34 13.08 -16.28
CA TYR A 49 -12.72 11.70 -16.09
C TYR A 49 -13.93 11.36 -16.97
N ILE A 50 -13.92 10.16 -17.57
CA ILE A 50 -14.93 9.75 -18.55
C ILE A 50 -16.33 9.71 -17.94
N ASP A 51 -16.44 9.31 -16.67
CA ASP A 51 -17.71 9.29 -15.93
C ASP A 51 -17.58 10.04 -14.59
N PRO A 52 -17.70 11.39 -14.59
CA PRO A 52 -17.55 12.19 -13.38
C PRO A 52 -18.56 11.83 -12.28
N GLY A 53 -19.73 11.29 -12.64
CA GLY A 53 -20.77 10.89 -11.69
C GLY A 53 -20.43 9.64 -10.88
N SER A 54 -19.46 8.84 -11.34
CA SER A 54 -18.98 7.64 -10.64
C SER A 54 -17.93 7.92 -9.57
N ILE A 55 -17.39 9.15 -9.53
CA ILE A 55 -16.28 9.50 -8.63
C ILE A 55 -16.79 9.60 -7.20
N ASN A 56 -16.29 8.72 -6.33
CA ASN A 56 -16.50 8.83 -4.89
C ASN A 56 -15.39 9.67 -4.26
N THR A 57 -15.62 10.97 -4.13
CA THR A 57 -14.66 11.92 -3.58
C THR A 57 -14.27 11.61 -2.14
N ASP A 58 -15.21 11.14 -1.31
CA ASP A 58 -14.96 10.84 0.09
C ASP A 58 -13.96 9.66 0.21
N LYS A 59 -14.18 8.62 -0.59
CA LYS A 59 -13.23 7.51 -0.72
C LYS A 59 -11.86 8.00 -1.22
N GLY A 60 -11.84 8.97 -2.13
CA GLY A 60 -10.61 9.62 -2.58
C GLY A 60 -9.84 10.31 -1.48
N TYR A 61 -10.51 11.08 -0.63
CA TYR A 61 -9.86 11.75 0.50
C TYR A 61 -9.41 10.76 1.59
N ILE A 62 -10.14 9.67 1.81
CA ILE A 62 -9.69 8.58 2.69
C ILE A 62 -8.40 7.97 2.15
N ALA A 63 -8.38 7.56 0.88
CA ALA A 63 -7.21 6.95 0.26
C ALA A 63 -6.01 7.92 0.20
N ALA A 64 -6.27 9.20 -0.04
CA ALA A 64 -5.25 10.25 0.02
C ALA A 64 -4.63 10.37 1.42
N ALA A 65 -5.47 10.37 2.47
CA ALA A 65 -5.01 10.42 3.85
C ALA A 65 -4.23 9.16 4.24
N GLU A 66 -4.70 7.98 3.84
CA GLU A 66 -4.01 6.70 4.06
C GLU A 66 -2.63 6.68 3.37
N ALA A 67 -2.55 7.14 2.11
CA ALA A 67 -1.27 7.23 1.40
C ALA A 67 -0.33 8.25 2.05
N ALA A 68 -0.85 9.39 2.53
CA ALA A 68 -0.08 10.43 3.21
C ALA A 68 0.58 9.92 4.51
N VAL A 69 -0.17 9.18 5.34
CA VAL A 69 0.38 8.62 6.60
C VAL A 69 1.40 7.50 6.34
N HIS A 70 1.23 6.74 5.26
CA HIS A 70 2.18 5.68 4.87
C HIS A 70 3.47 6.23 4.24
N ALA A 71 3.43 7.43 3.66
CA ALA A 71 4.58 8.04 3.00
C ALA A 71 5.76 8.30 3.96
N LEU A 72 5.47 8.52 5.25
CA LEU A 72 6.50 8.76 6.26
C LEU A 72 7.54 7.61 6.29
N PRO A 73 8.84 7.92 6.49
CA PRO A 73 9.87 6.90 6.62
C PRO A 73 9.55 5.89 7.73
N TYR A 74 9.05 6.37 8.87
CA TYR A 74 8.36 5.55 9.86
C TYR A 74 6.86 5.55 9.53
N SER A 75 6.41 4.60 8.74
CA SER A 75 5.03 4.58 8.25
C SER A 75 4.02 4.51 9.39
N LEU A 76 2.95 5.30 9.28
CA LEU A 76 1.84 5.34 10.23
C LEU A 76 0.58 4.81 9.55
N TYR A 77 -0.42 4.40 10.33
CA TYR A 77 -1.69 3.92 9.78
C TYR A 77 -2.83 4.81 10.24
N LEU A 78 -3.82 4.98 9.37
CA LEU A 78 -5.04 5.71 9.67
C LEU A 78 -6.20 4.72 9.80
N TYR A 79 -7.01 4.83 10.85
CA TYR A 79 -8.16 3.96 11.07
C TYR A 79 -9.40 4.73 11.52
N PRO A 80 -10.61 4.30 11.14
CA PRO A 80 -11.81 4.65 11.88
C PRO A 80 -11.67 4.17 13.33
N THR A 81 -12.03 5.01 14.29
CA THR A 81 -11.89 4.67 15.72
C THR A 81 -12.70 3.43 16.07
N SER A 82 -13.92 3.30 15.53
CA SER A 82 -14.80 2.14 15.74
C SER A 82 -14.16 0.84 15.24
N TYR A 83 -13.63 0.85 14.01
CA TYR A 83 -12.93 -0.31 13.44
C TYR A 83 -11.70 -0.69 14.27
N PHE A 84 -10.91 0.31 14.67
CA PHE A 84 -9.73 0.07 15.50
C PHE A 84 -10.10 -0.58 16.84
N GLN A 85 -11.15 -0.10 17.51
CA GLN A 85 -11.60 -0.65 18.80
C GLN A 85 -12.11 -2.09 18.67
N GLU A 86 -12.73 -2.44 17.54
CA GLU A 86 -13.30 -3.77 17.30
C GLU A 86 -12.36 -4.73 16.55
N ARG A 87 -11.14 -4.28 16.20
CA ARG A 87 -10.23 -5.03 15.33
C ARG A 87 -9.90 -6.44 15.82
N GLU A 88 -9.91 -6.71 17.13
CA GLU A 88 -9.68 -8.06 17.67
C GLU A 88 -10.81 -9.05 17.34
N LYS A 89 -12.03 -8.55 17.09
CA LYS A 89 -13.19 -9.35 16.68
C LYS A 89 -13.21 -9.57 15.17
N ILE A 90 -12.63 -8.65 14.41
CA ILE A 90 -12.69 -8.59 12.94
C ILE A 90 -11.45 -9.27 12.34
N LEU A 91 -10.26 -8.86 12.77
CA LEU A 91 -8.98 -9.25 12.21
C LEU A 91 -8.45 -10.54 12.83
N ALA A 92 -7.69 -11.27 12.03
CA ALA A 92 -6.89 -12.38 12.54
C ALA A 92 -5.79 -11.83 13.46
N PRO A 93 -5.41 -12.55 14.55
CA PRO A 93 -4.40 -12.06 15.48
C PRO A 93 -3.15 -11.55 14.78
N GLU A 94 -2.61 -12.27 13.80
CA GLU A 94 -1.41 -11.91 13.03
C GLU A 94 -1.52 -10.59 12.27
N LYS A 95 -2.73 -10.17 11.88
CA LYS A 95 -2.99 -8.92 11.15
C LYS A 95 -3.09 -7.70 12.06
N ILE A 96 -3.20 -7.91 13.38
CA ILE A 96 -3.35 -6.81 14.33
C ILE A 96 -1.98 -6.18 14.58
N ILE A 97 -1.82 -4.94 14.14
CA ILE A 97 -0.61 -4.14 14.35
C ILE A 97 -0.66 -3.58 15.78
N PRO A 98 0.30 -3.94 16.66
CA PRO A 98 0.44 -3.31 17.97
C PRO A 98 0.97 -1.89 17.81
N GLY A 99 0.67 -1.00 18.76
CA GLY A 99 1.17 0.36 18.71
C GLY A 99 0.40 1.33 19.59
N LYS A 100 0.81 2.59 19.54
CA LYS A 100 0.16 3.70 20.24
C LYS A 100 -0.79 4.42 19.28
N VAL A 101 -1.96 4.81 19.76
CA VAL A 101 -2.90 5.65 19.00
C VAL A 101 -2.75 7.12 19.36
N ILE A 102 -2.93 7.96 18.35
CA ILE A 102 -3.00 9.41 18.46
C ILE A 102 -4.36 9.83 17.89
N SER A 103 -5.13 10.58 18.68
CA SER A 103 -6.39 11.17 18.23
C SER A 103 -6.11 12.60 17.76
N ILE A 104 -6.50 12.88 16.52
CA ILE A 104 -6.31 14.19 15.88
C ILE A 104 -7.64 14.85 15.50
N ASP A 105 -8.75 14.08 15.50
CA ASP A 105 -10.10 14.57 15.29
C ASP A 105 -10.75 14.92 16.65
N PRO A 106 -11.30 16.13 16.83
CA PRO A 106 -11.96 16.51 18.09
C PRO A 106 -13.15 15.60 18.47
N GLN A 107 -13.79 14.99 17.48
CA GLN A 107 -14.89 14.04 17.68
C GLN A 107 -14.40 12.59 17.82
N ASN A 108 -13.09 12.36 17.73
CA ASN A 108 -12.45 11.06 17.81
C ASN A 108 -13.04 10.03 16.83
N ARG A 109 -13.44 10.44 15.62
CA ARG A 109 -14.01 9.57 14.58
C ARG A 109 -12.97 8.66 13.95
N TYR A 110 -11.72 9.11 13.89
CA TYR A 110 -10.58 8.37 13.36
C TYR A 110 -9.32 8.63 14.19
N VAL A 111 -8.37 7.71 14.12
CA VAL A 111 -7.11 7.73 14.86
C VAL A 111 -5.94 7.40 13.95
N ILE A 112 -4.77 7.93 14.30
CA ILE A 112 -3.48 7.54 13.73
C ILE A 112 -2.86 6.49 14.66
N LEU A 113 -2.54 5.32 14.12
CA LEU A 113 -1.75 4.30 14.78
C LEU A 113 -0.28 4.53 14.46
N VAL A 114 0.52 4.71 15.51
CA VAL A 114 1.97 4.62 15.50
C VAL A 114 2.35 3.17 15.83
N PRO A 115 2.78 2.36 14.85
CA PRO A 115 3.08 0.95 15.07
C PRO A 115 4.21 0.75 16.08
N ASP A 116 4.17 -0.35 16.81
CA ASP A 116 5.36 -0.94 17.44
C ASP A 116 5.91 -1.98 16.48
N TYR A 117 6.80 -1.57 15.57
CA TYR A 117 7.36 -2.45 14.55
C TYR A 117 8.19 -3.59 15.13
N ASP A 118 8.88 -3.38 16.26
CA ASP A 118 9.63 -4.46 16.92
C ASP A 118 8.69 -5.55 17.44
N ALA A 119 7.57 -5.16 18.06
CA ALA A 119 6.56 -6.12 18.51
C ALA A 119 5.83 -6.76 17.33
N TYR A 120 5.52 -5.99 16.28
CA TYR A 120 4.85 -6.49 15.09
C TYR A 120 5.68 -7.53 14.34
N ASP A 121 6.97 -7.25 14.09
CA ASP A 121 7.83 -8.16 13.33
C ASP A 121 8.07 -9.48 14.06
N LYS A 122 8.25 -9.45 15.39
CA LYS A 122 8.34 -10.67 16.21
C LYS A 122 7.09 -11.52 16.09
N LYS A 123 5.92 -10.88 16.13
CA LYS A 123 4.62 -11.54 16.03
C LYS A 123 4.41 -12.15 14.63
N VAL A 124 4.70 -11.39 13.57
CA VAL A 124 4.60 -11.85 12.17
C VAL A 124 5.56 -13.02 11.92
N GLN A 125 6.81 -12.93 12.37
CA GLN A 125 7.79 -14.00 12.21
C GLN A 125 7.35 -15.29 12.90
N ALA A 126 6.85 -15.20 14.14
CA ALA A 126 6.31 -16.34 14.87
C ALA A 126 5.13 -17.00 14.12
N TYR A 127 4.23 -16.19 13.56
CA TYR A 127 3.11 -16.69 12.75
C TYR A 127 3.59 -17.39 11.47
N ILE A 128 4.51 -16.78 10.72
CA ILE A 128 5.07 -17.34 9.48
C ILE A 128 5.70 -18.72 9.76
N ASP A 129 6.45 -18.85 10.86
CA ASP A 129 7.13 -20.10 11.19
C ASP A 129 6.15 -21.21 11.60
N GLN A 130 5.03 -20.86 12.24
CA GLN A 130 3.94 -21.79 12.53
C GLN A 130 3.20 -22.21 11.24
N GLU A 131 2.85 -21.25 10.39
CA GLU A 131 2.12 -21.49 9.15
C GLU A 131 2.92 -22.31 8.14
N LYS A 132 4.23 -22.07 8.02
CA LYS A 132 5.11 -22.90 7.18
C LYS A 132 5.13 -24.36 7.61
N LYS A 133 5.03 -24.65 8.90
CA LYS A 133 4.97 -26.03 9.41
C LYS A 133 3.60 -26.64 9.13
N ARG A 134 2.51 -25.91 9.39
CA ARG A 134 1.14 -26.37 9.14
C ARG A 134 0.85 -26.63 7.67
N LYS A 135 1.26 -25.74 6.76
CA LYS A 135 0.98 -25.86 5.31
C LYS A 135 1.67 -27.05 4.64
N LYS A 136 2.74 -27.59 5.24
CA LYS A 136 3.42 -28.80 4.76
C LYS A 136 2.61 -30.07 5.00
N THR A 137 1.68 -30.07 5.95
CA THR A 137 0.88 -31.25 6.32
C THR A 137 -0.52 -31.24 5.73
N LEU A 138 -0.91 -30.20 4.99
CA LEU A 138 -2.25 -30.06 4.40
C LEU A 138 -2.38 -30.82 3.07
N SER A 139 -3.48 -31.55 2.93
CA SER A 139 -3.91 -32.14 1.67
C SER A 139 -4.36 -31.06 0.66
N PRO A 140 -4.42 -31.38 -0.65
CA PRO A 140 -4.92 -30.44 -1.66
C PRO A 140 -6.34 -29.91 -1.39
N GLN A 141 -7.25 -30.76 -0.88
CA GLN A 141 -8.63 -30.34 -0.57
C GLN A 141 -8.68 -29.36 0.60
N GLU A 142 -7.85 -29.56 1.63
CA GLU A 142 -7.77 -28.65 2.77
C GLU A 142 -7.20 -27.29 2.36
N LYS A 143 -6.21 -27.27 1.45
CA LYS A 143 -5.67 -26.02 0.89
C LYS A 143 -6.74 -25.21 0.16
N THR A 144 -7.58 -25.85 -0.66
CA THR A 144 -8.68 -25.17 -1.38
C THR A 144 -9.71 -24.59 -0.39
N LYS A 145 -10.11 -25.37 0.61
CA LYS A 145 -11.06 -24.90 1.64
C LYS A 145 -10.51 -23.73 2.44
N GLU A 146 -9.23 -23.77 2.78
CA GLU A 146 -8.56 -22.69 3.48
C GLU A 146 -8.51 -21.41 2.63
N PHE A 147 -8.21 -21.54 1.35
CA PHE A 147 -8.27 -20.44 0.39
C PHE A 147 -9.66 -19.78 0.35
N GLU A 148 -10.72 -20.57 0.26
CA GLU A 148 -12.09 -20.05 0.25
C GLU A 148 -12.43 -19.32 1.56
N ASN A 149 -12.01 -19.86 2.70
CA ASN A 149 -12.19 -19.22 4.00
C ASN A 149 -11.42 -17.91 4.11
N LEU A 150 -10.17 -17.87 3.62
CA LEU A 150 -9.36 -16.65 3.58
C LEU A 150 -10.01 -15.59 2.69
N ARG A 151 -10.56 -15.98 1.54
CA ARG A 151 -11.28 -15.06 0.65
C ARG A 151 -12.52 -14.48 1.32
N LYS A 152 -13.35 -15.32 1.95
CA LYS A 152 -14.55 -14.88 2.67
C LYS A 152 -14.21 -13.93 3.80
N ARG A 153 -13.22 -14.29 4.62
CA ARG A 153 -12.74 -13.45 5.72
C ARG A 153 -12.22 -12.10 5.22
N SER A 154 -11.44 -12.08 4.14
CA SER A 154 -10.96 -10.84 3.53
C SER A 154 -12.11 -9.93 3.08
N GLN A 155 -13.16 -10.51 2.49
CA GLN A 155 -14.35 -9.75 2.10
C GLN A 155 -15.12 -9.19 3.30
N GLU A 156 -15.21 -9.93 4.40
CA GLU A 156 -15.85 -9.47 5.64
C GLU A 156 -15.04 -8.37 6.32
N GLU A 157 -13.72 -8.53 6.40
CA GLU A 157 -12.79 -7.52 6.92
C GLU A 157 -12.90 -6.20 6.13
N GLN A 158 -12.93 -6.28 4.79
CA GLN A 158 -13.07 -5.11 3.93
C GLN A 158 -14.43 -4.44 4.08
N LYS A 159 -15.53 -5.21 4.11
CA LYS A 159 -16.87 -4.66 4.35
C LYS A 159 -16.97 -3.95 5.70
N ALA A 160 -16.37 -4.51 6.75
CA ALA A 160 -16.35 -3.90 8.08
C ALA A 160 -15.57 -2.58 8.08
N LEU A 161 -14.42 -2.54 7.39
CA LEU A 161 -13.62 -1.32 7.26
C LEU A 161 -14.36 -0.24 6.45
N GLU A 162 -14.95 -0.60 5.31
CA GLU A 162 -15.73 0.31 4.48
C GLU A 162 -16.94 0.88 5.22
N ALA A 163 -17.67 0.05 5.97
CA ALA A 163 -18.78 0.50 6.79
C ALA A 163 -18.34 1.46 7.91
N ALA A 164 -17.22 1.16 8.56
CA ALA A 164 -16.65 2.02 9.60
C ALA A 164 -16.19 3.37 9.03
N TRP A 165 -15.51 3.37 7.89
CA TRP A 165 -15.13 4.60 7.18
C TRP A 165 -16.35 5.42 6.79
N LYS A 166 -17.38 4.80 6.22
CA LYS A 166 -18.62 5.50 5.86
C LYS A 166 -19.28 6.16 7.07
N ALA A 167 -19.23 5.53 8.25
CA ALA A 167 -19.80 6.10 9.48
C ALA A 167 -19.07 7.35 9.98
N THR A 168 -17.81 7.57 9.57
CA THR A 168 -17.05 8.77 9.96
C THR A 168 -17.44 10.03 9.16
N ASN A 169 -18.08 9.87 8.00
CA ASN A 169 -18.27 10.92 7.00
C ASN A 169 -16.96 11.66 6.68
N PHE A 170 -15.86 10.92 6.52
CA PHE A 170 -14.54 11.49 6.25
C PHE A 170 -14.55 12.23 4.91
N GLY A 171 -14.12 13.49 4.94
CA GLY A 171 -14.07 14.34 3.75
C GLY A 171 -12.84 15.23 3.69
N VAL A 172 -12.89 16.26 2.83
CA VAL A 172 -11.78 17.19 2.55
C VAL A 172 -11.17 17.77 3.84
N ALA A 173 -12.00 18.29 4.73
CA ALA A 173 -11.54 18.94 5.96
C ALA A 173 -10.85 17.95 6.92
N ASP A 174 -11.24 16.68 6.88
CA ASP A 174 -10.61 15.63 7.70
C ASP A 174 -9.26 15.22 7.10
N PHE A 175 -9.17 15.12 5.77
CA PHE A 175 -7.91 14.95 5.04
C PHE A 175 -6.93 16.10 5.32
N GLU A 176 -7.37 17.36 5.21
CA GLU A 176 -6.53 18.53 5.50
C GLU A 176 -6.00 18.49 6.93
N ARG A 177 -6.82 18.09 7.91
CA ARG A 177 -6.40 17.91 9.30
C ARG A 177 -5.33 16.83 9.46
N VAL A 178 -5.46 15.70 8.74
CA VAL A 178 -4.44 14.65 8.73
C VAL A 178 -3.13 15.19 8.19
N VAL A 179 -3.14 15.88 7.04
CA VAL A 179 -1.92 16.39 6.42
C VAL A 179 -1.27 17.49 7.25
N GLU A 180 -2.05 18.43 7.80
CA GLU A 180 -1.52 19.47 8.70
C GLU A 180 -0.83 18.86 9.93
N TRP A 181 -1.44 17.82 10.52
CA TRP A 181 -0.82 17.09 11.62
C TRP A 181 0.47 16.41 11.16
N LEU A 182 0.50 15.76 10.00
CA LEU A 182 1.70 15.13 9.45
C LEU A 182 2.82 16.15 9.21
N GLU A 183 2.52 17.30 8.60
CA GLU A 183 3.52 18.32 8.32
C GLU A 183 4.14 18.89 9.60
N THR A 184 3.35 19.00 10.67
CA THR A 184 3.77 19.46 11.99
C THR A 184 4.62 18.43 12.73
N ASN A 185 4.32 17.13 12.59
CA ASN A 185 4.92 16.06 13.40
C ASN A 185 5.91 15.18 12.63
N LYS A 186 6.10 15.35 11.30
CA LYS A 186 6.93 14.48 10.45
C LYS A 186 8.35 14.27 10.96
N ALA A 187 8.93 15.25 11.66
CA ALA A 187 10.28 15.18 12.19
C ALA A 187 10.46 13.98 13.15
N ASP A 188 9.41 13.61 13.89
CA ASP A 188 9.43 12.48 14.83
C ASP A 188 9.40 11.12 14.11
N TYR A 189 9.10 11.10 12.81
CA TYR A 189 8.84 9.91 12.01
C TYR A 189 9.81 9.74 10.83
N LEU A 190 10.98 10.40 10.87
CA LEU A 190 11.99 10.29 9.81
C LEU A 190 12.88 9.05 9.93
N LYS A 191 12.90 8.40 11.09
CA LYS A 191 13.72 7.21 11.33
C LYS A 191 13.03 5.98 10.75
N LEU A 192 13.72 5.23 9.90
CA LEU A 192 13.21 3.97 9.38
C LEU A 192 12.93 2.94 10.51
N PRO A 193 11.97 2.02 10.31
CA PRO A 193 11.70 0.95 11.27
C PRO A 193 12.95 0.12 11.62
N PRO A 194 13.07 -0.40 12.86
CA PRO A 194 14.29 -1.06 13.35
C PRO A 194 14.78 -2.26 12.52
N HIS A 195 13.88 -2.92 11.80
CA HIS A 195 14.18 -4.10 10.98
C HIS A 195 14.02 -3.86 9.48
N TYR A 196 14.01 -2.59 9.04
CA TYR A 196 14.07 -2.25 7.62
C TYR A 196 15.33 -2.85 6.97
N LYS A 197 15.14 -3.63 5.90
CA LYS A 197 16.24 -4.38 5.22
C LYS A 197 16.65 -3.77 3.87
N GLY A 198 16.10 -2.62 3.50
CA GLY A 198 16.44 -1.91 2.26
C GLY A 198 17.49 -0.83 2.45
N GLU A 199 17.89 -0.21 1.35
CA GLU A 199 18.61 1.07 1.37
C GLU A 199 17.65 2.18 1.81
N ASN A 200 18.13 3.14 2.60
CA ASN A 200 17.30 4.29 2.96
C ASN A 200 16.97 5.09 1.69
N PRO A 201 15.70 5.12 1.23
CA PRO A 201 15.37 5.81 -0.02
C PRO A 201 15.54 7.33 0.10
N TYR A 202 15.63 7.85 1.32
CA TYR A 202 15.81 9.27 1.62
C TYR A 202 17.24 9.64 2.01
N ALA A 203 18.22 8.79 1.65
CA ALA A 203 19.63 9.05 1.94
C ALA A 203 20.19 10.20 1.09
N GLU A 204 19.78 10.28 -0.18
CA GLU A 204 20.24 11.30 -1.13
C GLU A 204 19.31 12.51 -1.16
N GLU A 205 18.00 12.26 -1.27
CA GLU A 205 16.95 13.29 -1.18
C GLU A 205 16.21 13.18 0.15
N PRO A 206 16.36 14.14 1.08
CA PRO A 206 15.70 14.09 2.36
C PRO A 206 14.18 14.12 2.23
N PHE A 207 13.50 13.25 3.00
CA PHE A 207 12.05 13.26 3.08
C PHE A 207 11.51 14.63 3.48
N GLY A 208 10.46 15.08 2.79
CA GLY A 208 9.84 16.38 3.02
C GLY A 208 8.35 16.39 2.70
N SER A 209 7.69 17.54 2.94
CA SER A 209 6.25 17.70 2.71
C SER A 209 5.80 17.32 1.29
N HIS A 210 6.63 17.57 0.29
CA HIS A 210 6.36 17.22 -1.10
C HIS A 210 6.09 15.71 -1.28
N HIS A 211 6.76 14.84 -0.53
CA HIS A 211 6.50 13.39 -0.54
C HIS A 211 5.13 13.05 0.04
N ILE A 212 4.68 13.75 1.08
CA ILE A 212 3.36 13.57 1.70
C ILE A 212 2.27 13.93 0.68
N TRP A 213 2.38 15.10 0.05
CA TRP A 213 1.44 15.55 -0.97
C TRP A 213 1.45 14.67 -2.22
N PHE A 214 2.62 14.20 -2.64
CA PHE A 214 2.78 13.30 -3.79
C PHE A 214 2.15 11.93 -3.53
N ALA A 215 2.36 11.36 -2.35
CA ALA A 215 1.69 10.12 -1.95
C ALA A 215 0.17 10.32 -1.85
N ALA A 216 -0.28 11.43 -1.25
CA ALA A 216 -1.68 11.75 -1.10
C ALA A 216 -2.41 11.82 -2.45
N ILE A 217 -1.84 12.48 -3.46
CA ILE A 217 -2.48 12.57 -4.78
C ILE A 217 -2.58 11.18 -5.43
N ASN A 218 -1.56 10.34 -5.29
CA ASN A 218 -1.60 8.98 -5.81
C ASN A 218 -2.64 8.11 -5.10
N GLY A 219 -2.78 8.25 -3.78
CA GLY A 219 -3.87 7.63 -3.03
C GLY A 219 -5.25 8.05 -3.56
N PHE A 220 -5.46 9.35 -3.81
CA PHE A 220 -6.70 9.87 -4.38
C PHE A 220 -6.97 9.28 -5.77
N LEU A 221 -6.00 9.34 -6.68
CA LEU A 221 -6.16 8.91 -8.07
C LEU A 221 -6.42 7.41 -8.18
N GLN A 222 -5.68 6.58 -7.45
CA GLN A 222 -5.88 5.12 -7.41
C GLN A 222 -7.25 4.73 -6.83
N SER A 223 -7.80 5.57 -5.94
CA SER A 223 -9.16 5.38 -5.40
C SER A 223 -10.26 5.54 -6.45
N MET A 224 -10.01 6.42 -7.42
CA MET A 224 -10.90 6.76 -8.52
C MET A 224 -10.75 5.73 -9.64
N ASP A 225 -9.51 5.43 -10.03
CA ASP A 225 -9.15 4.45 -11.03
C ASP A 225 -7.79 3.82 -10.68
N PRO A 226 -7.70 2.49 -10.52
CA PRO A 226 -6.46 1.82 -10.14
C PRO A 226 -5.28 2.00 -11.13
N HIS A 227 -5.54 2.48 -12.35
CA HIS A 227 -4.52 2.78 -13.35
C HIS A 227 -4.16 4.27 -13.43
N SER A 228 -4.80 5.13 -12.63
CA SER A 228 -4.50 6.55 -12.57
C SER A 228 -3.46 6.85 -11.48
N GLY A 229 -2.49 7.68 -11.81
CA GLY A 229 -1.45 8.11 -10.89
C GLY A 229 -0.56 9.19 -11.49
N VAL A 230 0.22 9.83 -10.64
CA VAL A 230 1.35 10.67 -11.00
C VAL A 230 2.65 9.90 -10.74
N VAL A 231 3.63 10.10 -11.62
CA VAL A 231 4.94 9.45 -11.52
C VAL A 231 6.01 10.49 -11.19
N ASP A 232 7.02 10.08 -10.45
CA ASP A 232 8.19 10.90 -10.18
C ASP A 232 9.07 11.04 -11.43
N THR A 233 10.00 11.99 -11.38
CA THR A 233 10.82 12.34 -12.55
C THR A 233 11.74 11.21 -13.00
N GLU A 234 12.29 10.44 -12.06
CA GLU A 234 13.15 9.29 -12.36
C GLU A 234 12.36 8.16 -13.02
N SER A 235 11.21 7.82 -12.43
CA SER A 235 10.29 6.83 -12.99
C SER A 235 9.82 7.24 -14.40
N TRP A 236 9.48 8.52 -14.61
CA TRP A 236 9.11 9.04 -15.92
C TRP A 236 10.23 8.90 -16.95
N ASP A 237 11.45 9.32 -16.60
CA ASP A 237 12.62 9.23 -17.49
C ASP A 237 12.94 7.78 -17.84
N LYS A 238 12.79 6.87 -16.88
CA LYS A 238 12.96 5.43 -17.10
C LYS A 238 11.90 4.89 -18.07
N MET A 239 10.64 5.22 -17.86
CA MET A 239 9.54 4.81 -18.75
C MET A 239 9.74 5.32 -20.17
N LEU A 240 10.19 6.57 -20.34
CA LEU A 240 10.46 7.14 -21.65
C LEU A 240 11.60 6.39 -22.36
N LYS A 241 12.72 6.16 -21.68
CA LYS A 241 13.86 5.42 -22.22
C LYS A 241 13.49 3.98 -22.62
N GLU A 242 12.70 3.29 -21.80
CA GLU A 242 12.25 1.93 -22.10
C GLU A 242 11.29 1.88 -23.30
N SER A 243 10.40 2.88 -23.41
CA SER A 243 9.48 3.03 -24.54
C SER A 243 10.19 3.36 -25.85
N GLU A 244 11.22 4.20 -25.82
CA GLU A 244 11.98 4.60 -27.01
C GLU A 244 12.89 3.47 -27.52
N ASN A 245 13.46 2.68 -26.61
CA ASN A 245 14.44 1.65 -26.96
C ASN A 245 13.82 0.26 -27.22
N ASN A 246 12.50 0.08 -27.05
CA ASN A 246 11.84 -1.24 -27.00
C ASN A 246 12.55 -2.24 -26.04
N SER A 247 13.35 -1.72 -25.11
CA SER A 247 14.17 -2.51 -24.19
C SER A 247 13.41 -2.69 -22.89
N PHE A 248 12.32 -3.46 -22.94
CA PHE A 248 11.60 -3.82 -21.72
C PHE A 248 12.48 -4.79 -20.93
N GLU A 249 13.00 -4.35 -19.77
CA GLU A 249 13.75 -5.23 -18.87
C GLU A 249 12.77 -6.14 -18.11
N GLY A 250 12.78 -7.42 -18.46
CA GLY A 250 12.05 -8.46 -17.76
C GLY A 250 12.66 -9.83 -18.04
N ILE A 251 12.18 -10.85 -17.33
CA ILE A 251 12.60 -12.24 -17.60
C ILE A 251 12.15 -12.73 -18.99
N GLY A 252 11.23 -12.01 -19.62
CA GLY A 252 10.65 -12.34 -20.92
C GLY A 252 9.77 -13.58 -20.87
N ALA A 253 8.87 -13.64 -19.87
CA ALA A 253 7.88 -14.69 -19.75
C ALA A 253 6.52 -14.08 -19.39
N MET A 254 5.46 -14.59 -20.01
CA MET A 254 4.10 -14.35 -19.58
C MET A 254 3.82 -15.20 -18.35
N LEU A 255 3.49 -14.54 -17.24
CA LEU A 255 3.10 -15.19 -16.01
C LEU A 255 1.58 -15.13 -15.89
N ARG A 256 0.97 -16.26 -15.49
CA ARG A 256 -0.43 -16.30 -15.06
C ARG A 256 -0.51 -16.78 -13.64
N GLY A 257 -1.53 -16.29 -12.94
CA GLY A 257 -1.67 -16.46 -11.52
C GLY A 257 -0.97 -15.32 -10.78
N GLY A 258 -0.61 -15.56 -9.52
CA GLY A 258 -0.21 -14.50 -8.59
C GLY A 258 -1.34 -14.10 -7.64
N GLY A 259 -0.94 -13.54 -6.49
CA GLY A 259 -1.80 -13.41 -5.32
C GLY A 259 -1.89 -14.73 -4.54
N ASN A 260 -3.09 -15.29 -4.42
CA ASN A 260 -3.34 -16.51 -3.64
C ASN A 260 -3.32 -17.81 -4.49
N SER A 261 -2.99 -17.70 -5.79
CA SER A 261 -2.86 -18.82 -6.73
C SER A 261 -1.40 -19.10 -7.04
N GLU A 262 -1.07 -20.33 -7.45
CA GLU A 262 0.28 -20.66 -7.92
C GLU A 262 0.64 -19.81 -9.15
N VAL A 263 1.86 -19.25 -9.16
CA VAL A 263 2.38 -18.49 -10.30
C VAL A 263 2.91 -19.50 -11.30
N ILE A 264 2.33 -19.50 -12.50
CA ILE A 264 2.67 -20.42 -13.59
C ILE A 264 3.25 -19.58 -14.73
N VAL A 265 4.36 -20.04 -15.29
CA VAL A 265 4.87 -19.52 -16.56
C VAL A 265 3.95 -20.03 -17.66
N GLU A 266 3.15 -19.17 -18.28
CA GLU A 266 2.30 -19.56 -19.39
C GLU A 266 3.10 -19.75 -20.67
N THR A 267 3.95 -18.78 -20.99
CA THR A 267 4.75 -18.83 -22.21
C THR A 267 6.00 -17.97 -22.04
N PRO A 268 7.21 -18.54 -22.13
CA PRO A 268 8.42 -17.75 -22.31
C PRO A 268 8.41 -17.12 -23.71
N LEU A 269 8.74 -15.84 -23.80
CA LEU A 269 8.84 -15.14 -25.08
C LEU A 269 10.04 -15.69 -25.89
N ALA A 270 9.93 -15.70 -27.22
CA ALA A 270 11.01 -16.17 -28.09
C ALA A 270 12.30 -15.36 -27.86
N ASN A 271 13.44 -16.05 -27.80
CA ASN A 271 14.77 -15.46 -27.55
C ASN A 271 14.96 -14.75 -26.19
N SER A 272 14.01 -14.89 -25.26
CA SER A 272 14.08 -14.31 -23.92
C SER A 272 15.11 -14.97 -23.00
N PRO A 273 15.54 -14.29 -21.92
CA PRO A 273 16.30 -14.91 -20.84
C PRO A 273 15.61 -16.13 -20.21
N ALA A 274 14.29 -16.11 -20.02
CA ALA A 274 13.53 -17.24 -19.50
C ALA A 274 13.66 -18.49 -20.38
N LEU A 275 13.48 -18.35 -21.70
CA LEU A 275 13.64 -19.45 -22.64
C LEU A 275 15.10 -19.97 -22.66
N LYS A 276 16.09 -19.06 -22.64
CA LYS A 276 17.51 -19.43 -22.59
C LYS A 276 17.91 -20.13 -21.29
N ALA A 277 17.18 -19.86 -20.20
CA ALA A 277 17.35 -20.50 -18.90
C ALA A 277 16.60 -21.85 -18.78
N GLY A 278 15.83 -22.25 -19.80
CA GLY A 278 15.11 -23.53 -19.85
C GLY A 278 13.75 -23.54 -19.14
N LEU A 279 13.12 -22.37 -18.98
CA LEU A 279 11.70 -22.25 -18.62
C LEU A 279 10.80 -22.53 -19.82
#